data_AF-A0AAJ2ANT3-F1
#
_entry.id   AF-A0AAJ2ANT3-F1
#
_cell.length_a   1.000
_cell.length_b   1.000
_cell.length_c   1.000
_cell.angle_alpha   90.00
_cell.angle_beta   90.00
_cell.angle_gamma   90.00
#
_symmetry.space_group_name_H-M   'P 1'
#
loop_
_entity.id
_entity.type
_entity.pdbx_description
1 polymer ?
#
loop_
_entity_poly.entity_id
_entity_poly.type
_entity_poly.pdbx_seq_one_letter_code
_entity_poly.pdbx_strand_id
1 'polypeptide(L)'
;MAVSEAHYRQGMRQLAAAVTVITATHEGARNGLTATAAMSVCAEPPRLAIAVNQSASALPFILGAGAFAVNVLRYDQDAIASRFASSKTRGEARFEHGDWGVLDTGAPVLHDAAASFDCVIESAVEIGTHLLLIGDVRALRVNPGDHPLLFLDGEWASLIQANSAAIEQYGATVAQSIRTVDQAAAHAGSPTDKLRMFVKGFTSLNLAHSPVTRSFFHHEPYLPSAKLAEINAAKNQFDQGLRALLEEGMHSGDFDIDDASVTALAITGMVSWTHRWYSEEGRDTPEQIGEKLAAMAMAMVHARSVEPAAR
;
A
#
# COMPACT_ATOMS: atom_id res chain seq x y z
N MET A 1 -29.47 -27.35 -13.06
CA MET A 1 -29.93 -26.06 -13.64
C MET A 1 -28.75 -25.41 -14.33
N ALA A 2 -28.93 -24.86 -15.52
CA ALA A 2 -27.88 -24.08 -16.19
C ALA A 2 -27.66 -22.75 -15.45
N VAL A 3 -26.41 -22.27 -15.39
CA VAL A 3 -26.05 -20.98 -14.78
C VAL A 3 -26.52 -19.85 -15.71
N SER A 4 -27.25 -18.86 -15.18
CA SER A 4 -27.66 -17.69 -15.97
C SER A 4 -26.49 -16.73 -16.18
N GLU A 5 -26.54 -15.90 -17.22
CA GLU A 5 -25.51 -14.89 -17.50
C GLU A 5 -25.31 -13.92 -16.32
N ALA A 6 -26.39 -13.48 -15.69
CA ALA A 6 -26.33 -12.60 -14.53
C ALA A 6 -25.61 -13.26 -13.35
N HIS A 7 -25.91 -14.53 -13.06
CA HIS A 7 -25.27 -15.28 -11.98
C HIS A 7 -23.78 -15.57 -12.30
N TYR A 8 -23.46 -15.87 -13.56
CA TYR A 8 -22.07 -15.99 -14.01
C TYR A 8 -21.29 -14.68 -13.83
N ARG A 9 -21.85 -13.54 -14.26
CA ARG A 9 -21.22 -12.22 -14.07
C ARG A 9 -21.03 -11.86 -12.60
N GLN A 10 -21.96 -12.24 -11.73
CA GLN A 10 -21.82 -12.07 -10.29
C GLN A 10 -20.63 -12.87 -9.75
N GLY A 11 -20.42 -14.12 -10.20
CA GLY A 11 -19.23 -14.89 -9.86
C GLY A 11 -17.94 -14.25 -10.39
N MET A 12 -17.94 -13.81 -11.65
CA MET A 12 -16.78 -13.17 -12.28
C MET A 12 -16.38 -11.85 -11.62
N ARG A 13 -17.31 -11.15 -10.97
CA ARG A 13 -17.00 -9.95 -10.17
C ARG A 13 -16.07 -10.23 -8.99
N GLN A 14 -16.04 -11.47 -8.49
CA GLN A 14 -15.14 -11.89 -7.40
C GLN A 14 -13.77 -12.34 -7.90
N LEU A 15 -13.59 -12.50 -9.21
CA LEU A 15 -12.32 -12.89 -9.80
C LEU A 15 -11.48 -11.63 -10.07
N ALA A 16 -10.69 -11.22 -9.08
CA ALA A 16 -9.74 -10.12 -9.24
C ALA A 16 -8.76 -10.43 -10.39
N ALA A 17 -8.49 -9.42 -11.21
CA ALA A 17 -7.54 -9.54 -12.31
C ALA A 17 -6.71 -8.26 -12.44
N ALA A 18 -5.47 -8.41 -12.93
CA ALA A 18 -4.67 -7.28 -13.35
C ALA A 18 -5.34 -6.60 -14.55
N VAL A 19 -5.28 -5.27 -14.60
CA VAL A 19 -5.79 -4.48 -15.71
C VAL A 19 -4.70 -4.35 -16.75
N THR A 20 -5.03 -4.70 -17.99
CA THR A 20 -4.11 -4.58 -19.12
C THR A 20 -4.71 -3.72 -20.23
N VAL A 21 -3.85 -3.13 -21.04
CA VAL A 21 -4.23 -2.53 -22.33
C VAL A 21 -3.60 -3.34 -23.45
N ILE A 22 -4.47 -3.92 -24.28
CA ILE A 22 -4.09 -4.65 -25.49
C ILE A 22 -4.01 -3.66 -26.63
N THR A 23 -2.93 -3.65 -27.39
CA THR A 23 -2.73 -2.71 -28.51
C THR A 23 -2.23 -3.42 -29.76
N ALA A 24 -2.50 -2.84 -30.92
CA ALA A 24 -1.97 -3.28 -32.20
C ALA A 24 -1.87 -2.10 -33.16
N THR A 25 -0.98 -2.22 -34.14
CA THR A 25 -0.85 -1.29 -35.26
C THR A 25 -1.12 -2.05 -36.56
N HIS A 26 -2.07 -1.58 -37.37
CA HIS A 26 -2.34 -2.15 -38.67
C HIS A 26 -2.51 -1.02 -39.70
N GLU A 27 -1.87 -1.17 -40.86
CA GLU A 27 -1.85 -0.16 -41.93
C GLU A 27 -1.46 1.25 -41.44
N GLY A 28 -0.53 1.33 -40.49
CA GLY A 28 -0.03 2.58 -39.93
C GLY A 28 -0.96 3.26 -38.91
N ALA A 29 -2.11 2.67 -38.61
CA ALA A 29 -3.04 3.16 -37.59
C ALA A 29 -3.05 2.25 -36.35
N ARG A 30 -3.17 2.87 -35.18
CA ARG A 30 -3.15 2.22 -33.87
C ARG A 30 -4.55 2.02 -33.33
N ASN A 31 -4.74 0.90 -32.66
CA ASN A 31 -5.94 0.63 -31.89
C ASN A 31 -5.60 -0.21 -30.66
N GLY A 32 -6.52 -0.29 -29.71
CA GLY A 32 -6.33 -1.09 -28.52
C GLY A 32 -7.56 -1.09 -27.64
N LEU A 33 -7.58 -1.94 -26.61
CA LEU A 33 -8.67 -2.02 -25.65
C LEU A 33 -8.14 -2.30 -24.24
N THR A 34 -8.90 -1.90 -23.24
CA THR A 34 -8.68 -2.39 -21.87
C THR A 34 -9.21 -3.81 -21.75
N ALA A 35 -8.43 -4.69 -21.12
CA ALA A 35 -8.80 -6.07 -20.88
C ALA A 35 -8.30 -6.55 -19.52
N THR A 36 -9.12 -7.35 -18.85
CA THR A 36 -8.74 -8.16 -17.68
C THR A 36 -8.54 -9.63 -18.06
N ALA A 37 -8.96 -10.02 -19.27
CA ALA A 37 -8.82 -11.37 -19.79
C ALA A 37 -7.47 -11.55 -20.52
N ALA A 38 -6.39 -11.42 -19.76
CA ALA A 38 -5.03 -11.73 -20.18
C ALA A 38 -4.39 -12.69 -19.17
N MET A 39 -3.69 -13.72 -19.64
CA MET A 39 -3.13 -14.75 -18.77
C MET A 39 -1.83 -15.34 -19.33
N SER A 40 -0.92 -15.74 -18.44
CA SER A 40 0.25 -16.55 -18.81
C SER A 40 -0.20 -17.93 -19.31
N VAL A 41 0.47 -18.45 -20.34
CA VAL A 41 0.22 -19.81 -20.87
C VAL A 41 1.39 -20.74 -20.53
N CYS A 42 2.59 -20.42 -20.97
CA CYS A 42 3.81 -21.17 -20.64
C CYS A 42 5.07 -20.30 -20.75
N ALA A 43 6.17 -20.75 -20.15
CA ALA A 43 7.45 -20.04 -20.21
C ALA A 43 8.38 -20.57 -21.31
N GLU A 44 8.15 -21.78 -21.82
CA GLU A 44 8.98 -22.40 -22.85
C GLU A 44 8.10 -23.07 -23.94
N PRO A 45 7.96 -22.46 -25.13
CA PRO A 45 8.34 -21.07 -25.43
C PRO A 45 7.50 -20.06 -24.63
N PRO A 46 7.96 -18.81 -24.44
CA PRO A 46 7.24 -17.82 -23.64
C PRO A 46 5.95 -17.39 -24.35
N ARG A 47 4.80 -17.74 -23.77
CA ARG A 47 3.47 -17.51 -24.34
C ARG A 47 2.50 -16.95 -23.31
N LEU A 48 1.63 -16.08 -23.80
CA LEU A 48 0.45 -15.60 -23.08
C LEU A 48 -0.78 -15.69 -23.97
N ALA A 49 -1.96 -15.55 -23.37
CA ALA A 49 -3.23 -15.52 -24.08
C ALA A 49 -4.05 -14.30 -23.71
N ILE A 50 -4.82 -13.80 -24.67
CA ILE A 50 -5.83 -12.76 -24.48
C ILE A 50 -7.17 -13.24 -25.04
N ALA A 51 -8.28 -12.88 -24.37
CA ALA A 51 -9.61 -13.11 -24.91
C ALA A 51 -10.22 -11.78 -25.36
N VAL A 52 -10.48 -11.65 -26.66
CA VAL A 52 -11.00 -10.41 -27.26
C VAL A 52 -12.40 -10.66 -27.80
N ASN A 53 -13.36 -9.81 -27.44
CA ASN A 53 -14.71 -9.90 -27.99
C ASN A 53 -14.67 -9.70 -29.51
N GLN A 54 -15.40 -10.52 -30.26
CA GLN A 54 -15.43 -10.45 -31.72
C GLN A 54 -15.91 -9.11 -32.27
N SER A 55 -16.70 -8.36 -31.49
CA SER A 55 -17.17 -7.01 -31.84
C SER A 55 -16.21 -5.87 -31.45
N ALA A 56 -15.08 -6.17 -30.79
CA ALA A 56 -14.14 -5.15 -30.34
C ALA A 56 -13.45 -4.47 -31.54
N SER A 57 -13.42 -3.13 -31.54
CA SER A 57 -12.82 -2.34 -32.62
C SER A 57 -11.33 -2.60 -32.84
N ALA A 58 -10.64 -3.14 -31.84
CA ALA A 58 -9.22 -3.47 -31.92
C ALA A 58 -8.96 -4.87 -32.53
N LEU A 59 -9.95 -5.77 -32.57
CA LEU A 59 -9.75 -7.13 -33.08
C LEU A 59 -9.29 -7.16 -34.55
N PRO A 60 -9.88 -6.37 -35.48
CA PRO A 60 -9.39 -6.31 -36.86
C PRO A 60 -7.94 -5.84 -36.97
N PHE A 61 -7.49 -4.95 -36.08
CA PHE A 61 -6.11 -4.47 -36.04
C PHE A 61 -5.16 -5.57 -35.55
N ILE A 62 -5.56 -6.28 -34.50
CA ILE A 62 -4.77 -7.40 -33.95
C ILE A 62 -4.60 -8.50 -35.00
N LEU A 63 -5.70 -8.91 -35.66
CA LEU A 63 -5.66 -9.95 -36.69
C LEU A 63 -4.91 -9.49 -37.95
N GLY A 64 -5.16 -8.26 -38.41
CA GLY A 64 -4.50 -7.72 -39.60
C GLY A 64 -3.00 -7.50 -39.41
N ALA A 65 -2.57 -7.15 -38.20
CA ALA A 65 -1.15 -7.04 -37.85
C ALA A 65 -0.47 -8.40 -37.65
N GLY A 66 -1.24 -9.44 -37.27
CA GLY A 66 -0.68 -10.71 -36.81
C GLY A 66 0.07 -10.58 -35.48
N ALA A 67 -0.09 -9.47 -34.77
CA ALA A 67 0.66 -9.12 -33.58
C ALA A 67 -0.14 -8.20 -32.64
N PHE A 68 0.24 -8.20 -31.37
CA PHE A 68 -0.34 -7.34 -30.34
C PHE A 68 0.63 -7.16 -29.18
N ALA A 69 0.49 -6.05 -28.44
CA ALA A 69 1.15 -5.89 -27.15
C ALA A 69 0.14 -5.98 -26.00
N VAL A 70 0.58 -6.55 -24.87
CA VAL A 70 -0.14 -6.59 -23.59
C VAL A 70 0.59 -5.69 -22.61
N ASN A 71 -0.03 -4.57 -22.24
CA ASN A 71 0.53 -3.59 -21.30
C ASN A 71 -0.15 -3.74 -19.93
N VAL A 72 0.54 -4.29 -18.95
CA VAL A 72 0.07 -4.43 -17.56
C VAL A 72 0.18 -3.09 -16.86
N LEU A 73 -0.95 -2.49 -16.52
CA LEU A 73 -0.99 -1.13 -15.97
C LEU A 73 -0.54 -1.09 -14.51
N ARG A 74 0.11 0.01 -14.12
CA ARG A 74 0.38 0.36 -12.72
C ARG A 74 -0.89 0.86 -12.03
N TYR A 75 -0.90 0.78 -10.70
CA TYR A 75 -2.02 1.15 -9.82
C TYR A 75 -2.57 2.58 -10.03
N ASP A 76 -1.76 3.50 -10.57
CA ASP A 76 -2.08 4.91 -10.82
C ASP A 76 -2.43 5.23 -12.30
N GLN A 77 -2.59 4.20 -13.13
CA GLN A 77 -2.91 4.33 -14.56
C GLN A 77 -4.39 4.04 -14.90
N ASP A 78 -5.31 4.22 -13.94
CA ASP A 78 -6.76 4.04 -14.12
C ASP A 78 -7.34 4.97 -15.20
N ALA A 79 -6.76 6.16 -15.39
CA ALA A 79 -7.12 7.07 -16.47
C ALA A 79 -6.84 6.48 -17.86
N ILE A 80 -5.70 5.78 -18.03
CA ILE A 80 -5.38 5.05 -19.27
C ILE A 80 -6.36 3.89 -19.46
N ALA A 81 -6.59 3.09 -18.41
CA ALA A 81 -7.56 2.00 -18.44
C ALA A 81 -8.96 2.48 -18.87
N SER A 82 -9.42 3.60 -18.32
CA SER A 82 -10.73 4.18 -18.63
C SER A 82 -10.81 4.69 -20.07
N ARG A 83 -9.73 5.31 -20.57
CA ARG A 83 -9.66 5.80 -21.96
C ARG A 83 -9.75 4.66 -22.97
N PHE A 84 -9.08 3.54 -22.74
CA PHE A 84 -9.10 2.37 -23.62
C PHE A 84 -10.35 1.49 -23.46
N ALA A 85 -11.08 1.60 -22.35
CA ALA A 85 -12.39 0.97 -22.15
C ALA A 85 -13.56 1.80 -22.74
N SER A 86 -13.36 3.11 -22.93
CA SER A 86 -14.41 4.04 -23.36
C SER A 86 -14.86 3.80 -24.80
N SER A 87 -16.18 3.78 -25.02
CA SER A 87 -16.78 3.78 -26.35
C SER A 87 -16.75 5.15 -27.05
N LYS A 88 -16.48 6.22 -26.28
CA LYS A 88 -16.42 7.62 -26.76
C LYS A 88 -15.07 8.00 -27.37
N THR A 89 -14.00 7.32 -26.97
CA THR A 89 -12.64 7.55 -27.49
C THR A 89 -12.24 6.35 -28.36
N ARG A 90 -11.77 6.57 -29.59
CA ARG A 90 -11.51 5.50 -30.57
C ARG A 90 -10.17 5.69 -31.28
N GLY A 91 -9.59 4.57 -31.73
CA GLY A 91 -8.37 4.56 -32.57
C GLY A 91 -7.24 5.41 -31.96
N GLU A 92 -6.61 6.22 -32.79
CA GLU A 92 -5.49 7.11 -32.43
C GLU A 92 -5.74 7.99 -31.22
N ALA A 93 -6.98 8.48 -31.03
CA ALA A 93 -7.30 9.32 -29.89
C ALA A 93 -7.00 8.60 -28.56
N ARG A 94 -7.07 7.27 -28.49
CA ARG A 94 -6.74 6.52 -27.26
C ARG A 94 -5.27 6.70 -26.83
N PHE A 95 -4.38 7.01 -27.77
CA PHE A 95 -2.93 7.11 -27.59
C PHE A 95 -2.43 8.54 -27.36
N GLU A 96 -3.33 9.53 -27.27
CA GLU A 96 -2.97 10.93 -26.95
C GLU A 96 -2.38 11.11 -25.54
N HIS A 97 -2.56 10.12 -24.66
CA HIS A 97 -2.10 10.13 -23.28
C HIS A 97 -1.28 8.87 -23.02
N GLY A 98 -0.23 8.99 -22.21
CA GLY A 98 0.75 7.93 -21.96
C GLY A 98 1.97 8.07 -22.87
N ASP A 99 3.07 7.48 -22.43
CA ASP A 99 4.32 7.42 -23.19
C ASP A 99 4.38 6.12 -23.99
N TRP A 100 4.04 6.21 -25.29
CA TRP A 100 3.91 5.05 -26.16
C TRP A 100 5.11 4.92 -27.10
N GLY A 101 5.74 3.75 -27.09
CA GLY A 101 6.76 3.37 -28.06
C GLY A 101 6.42 2.05 -28.75
N VAL A 102 7.44 1.38 -29.26
CA VAL A 102 7.34 0.06 -29.90
C VAL A 102 8.50 -0.83 -29.44
N LEU A 103 8.34 -2.15 -29.53
CA LEU A 103 9.42 -3.12 -29.38
C LEU A 103 9.72 -3.79 -30.74
N ASP A 104 9.38 -5.07 -30.91
CA ASP A 104 9.74 -5.89 -32.07
C ASP A 104 8.67 -5.85 -33.17
N THR A 105 7.39 -5.95 -32.81
CA THR A 105 6.29 -6.15 -33.78
C THR A 105 5.70 -4.85 -34.32
N GLY A 106 6.04 -3.71 -33.72
CA GLY A 106 5.40 -2.42 -33.99
C GLY A 106 4.06 -2.21 -33.28
N ALA A 107 3.59 -3.16 -32.47
CA ALA A 107 2.48 -2.94 -31.55
C ALA A 107 2.86 -1.88 -30.49
N PRO A 108 1.96 -0.92 -30.15
CA PRO A 108 2.29 0.14 -29.20
C PRO A 108 2.51 -0.39 -27.78
N VAL A 109 3.68 -0.14 -27.20
CA VAL A 109 3.98 -0.46 -25.80
C VAL A 109 3.95 0.81 -24.94
N LEU A 110 3.32 0.73 -23.78
CA LEU A 110 3.30 1.80 -22.79
C LEU A 110 4.57 1.72 -21.95
N HIS A 111 5.46 2.70 -22.09
CA HIS A 111 6.79 2.68 -21.50
C HIS A 111 6.80 2.61 -19.98
N ASP A 112 5.82 3.22 -19.33
CA ASP A 112 5.71 3.30 -17.89
C ASP A 112 4.71 2.27 -17.31
N ALA A 113 4.24 1.30 -18.11
CA ALA A 113 3.48 0.15 -17.63
C ALA A 113 4.33 -0.73 -16.68
N ALA A 114 3.71 -1.44 -15.73
CA ALA A 114 4.43 -2.36 -14.84
C ALA A 114 5.19 -3.45 -15.65
N ALA A 115 4.55 -3.93 -16.71
CA ALA A 115 5.20 -4.76 -17.73
C ALA A 115 4.50 -4.58 -19.10
N SER A 116 5.25 -4.69 -20.18
CA SER A 116 4.73 -4.75 -21.54
C SER A 116 5.29 -5.96 -22.25
N PHE A 117 4.41 -6.79 -22.79
CA PHE A 117 4.76 -7.97 -23.59
C PHE A 117 4.39 -7.70 -25.04
N ASP A 118 5.33 -7.89 -25.95
CA ASP A 118 5.12 -7.71 -27.39
C ASP A 118 5.08 -9.08 -28.07
N CYS A 119 3.95 -9.39 -28.72
CA CYS A 119 3.57 -10.74 -29.09
C CYS A 119 3.24 -10.84 -30.58
N VAL A 120 3.65 -11.95 -31.20
CA VAL A 120 3.13 -12.41 -32.50
C VAL A 120 2.06 -13.46 -32.25
N ILE A 121 0.95 -13.40 -32.99
CA ILE A 121 -0.14 -14.38 -32.87
C ILE A 121 0.37 -15.74 -33.35
N GLU A 122 0.29 -16.72 -32.46
CA GLU A 122 0.62 -18.11 -32.75
C GLU A 122 -0.63 -18.91 -33.16
N SER A 123 -1.73 -18.72 -32.43
CA SER A 123 -3.00 -19.35 -32.75
C SER A 123 -4.20 -18.55 -32.24
N ALA A 124 -5.36 -18.83 -32.83
CA ALA A 124 -6.62 -18.20 -32.52
C ALA A 124 -7.71 -19.28 -32.40
N VAL A 125 -8.51 -19.21 -31.32
CA VAL A 125 -9.58 -20.17 -31.05
C VAL A 125 -10.88 -19.41 -30.78
N GLU A 126 -11.93 -19.71 -31.53
CA GLU A 126 -13.26 -19.13 -31.29
C GLU A 126 -13.92 -19.77 -30.06
N ILE A 127 -14.31 -18.93 -29.10
CA ILE A 127 -14.99 -19.34 -27.88
C ILE A 127 -16.21 -18.45 -27.67
N GLY A 128 -17.36 -18.90 -28.14
CA GLY A 128 -18.62 -18.14 -28.04
C GLY A 128 -18.49 -16.77 -28.70
N THR A 129 -18.60 -15.70 -27.92
CA THR A 129 -18.52 -14.31 -28.40
C THR A 129 -17.10 -13.75 -28.46
N HIS A 130 -16.09 -14.51 -28.06
CA HIS A 130 -14.70 -14.08 -27.99
C HIS A 130 -13.80 -14.93 -28.89
N LEU A 131 -12.68 -14.35 -29.26
CA LEU A 131 -11.55 -15.05 -29.84
C LEU A 131 -10.45 -15.12 -28.77
N LEU A 132 -10.03 -16.33 -28.42
CA LEU A 132 -8.86 -16.57 -27.58
C LEU A 132 -7.63 -16.58 -28.48
N LEU A 133 -6.76 -15.58 -28.32
CA LEU A 133 -5.53 -15.44 -29.08
C LEU A 133 -4.36 -15.86 -28.20
N ILE A 134 -3.56 -16.81 -28.67
CA ILE A 134 -2.29 -17.19 -28.05
C ILE A 134 -1.18 -16.45 -28.78
N GLY A 135 -0.34 -15.74 -28.03
CA GLY A 135 0.78 -14.97 -28.56
C GLY A 135 2.12 -15.52 -28.10
N ASP A 136 3.05 -15.70 -29.04
CA ASP A 136 4.48 -15.90 -28.75
C ASP A 136 5.10 -14.56 -28.36
N VAL A 137 5.62 -14.45 -27.14
CA VAL A 137 6.28 -13.23 -26.65
C VAL A 137 7.64 -13.09 -27.35
N ARG A 138 7.81 -12.03 -28.13
CA ARG A 138 9.02 -11.75 -28.92
C ARG A 138 9.95 -10.76 -28.23
N ALA A 139 9.37 -9.80 -27.52
CA ALA A 139 10.09 -8.83 -26.71
C ALA A 139 9.26 -8.48 -25.47
N LEU A 140 9.92 -8.02 -24.41
CA LEU A 140 9.25 -7.56 -23.21
C LEU A 140 10.01 -6.41 -22.56
N ARG A 141 9.26 -5.55 -21.86
CA ARG A 141 9.78 -4.53 -20.95
C ARG A 141 9.16 -4.75 -19.58
N VAL A 142 9.96 -4.62 -18.52
CA VAL A 142 9.50 -4.71 -17.13
C VAL A 142 10.02 -3.50 -16.37
N ASN A 143 9.15 -2.84 -15.61
CA ASN A 143 9.53 -1.81 -14.66
C ASN A 143 9.35 -2.39 -13.24
N PRO A 144 10.43 -2.91 -12.62
CA PRO A 144 10.34 -3.57 -11.32
C PRO A 144 10.04 -2.57 -10.19
N GLY A 145 9.24 -3.00 -9.22
CA GLY A 145 8.89 -2.19 -8.04
C GLY A 145 7.51 -1.55 -8.08
N ASP A 146 6.82 -1.58 -9.23
CA ASP A 146 5.48 -1.05 -9.38
C ASP A 146 4.39 -2.05 -8.95
N HIS A 147 3.32 -1.55 -8.34
CA HIS A 147 2.13 -2.34 -8.04
C HIS A 147 1.14 -2.29 -9.23
N PRO A 148 0.60 -3.43 -9.70
CA PRO A 148 -0.33 -3.44 -10.81
C PRO A 148 -1.70 -2.89 -10.41
N LEU A 149 -2.37 -2.21 -11.34
CA LEU A 149 -3.79 -1.89 -11.22
C LEU A 149 -4.61 -3.18 -11.29
N LEU A 150 -5.54 -3.32 -10.36
CA LEU A 150 -6.48 -4.42 -10.30
C LEU A 150 -7.90 -3.94 -10.63
N PHE A 151 -8.72 -4.88 -11.07
CA PHE A 151 -10.16 -4.70 -11.18
C PHE A 151 -10.87 -5.79 -10.38
N LEU A 152 -11.73 -5.38 -9.46
CA LEU A 152 -12.50 -6.28 -8.59
C LEU A 152 -13.89 -5.68 -8.36
N ASP A 153 -14.92 -6.52 -8.49
CA ASP A 153 -16.33 -6.15 -8.29
C ASP A 153 -16.85 -4.93 -9.08
N GLY A 154 -16.20 -4.61 -10.21
CA GLY A 154 -16.56 -3.44 -11.02
C GLY A 154 -15.82 -2.16 -10.66
N GLU A 155 -14.91 -2.22 -9.70
CA GLU A 155 -14.14 -1.09 -9.18
C GLU A 155 -12.64 -1.25 -9.46
N TRP A 156 -11.94 -0.12 -9.57
CA TRP A 156 -10.49 -0.08 -9.57
C TRP A 156 -9.94 -0.41 -8.18
N ALA A 157 -8.90 -1.23 -8.13
CA ALA A 157 -8.26 -1.63 -6.89
C ALA A 157 -6.73 -1.64 -7.04
N SER A 158 -6.04 -1.61 -5.90
CA SER A 158 -4.59 -1.84 -5.83
C SER A 158 -4.31 -2.94 -4.82
N LEU A 159 -3.22 -3.66 -5.02
CA LEU A 159 -2.73 -4.59 -4.01
C LEU A 159 -2.25 -3.81 -2.80
N ILE A 160 -2.69 -4.27 -1.64
CA ILE A 160 -1.96 -4.09 -0.40
C ILE A 160 -1.27 -5.43 -0.18
N GLN A 161 0.07 -5.45 -0.21
CA GLN A 161 0.80 -6.69 -0.02
C GLN A 161 0.37 -7.32 1.31
N ALA A 162 -0.12 -8.55 1.28
CA ALA A 162 -0.48 -9.27 2.50
C ALA A 162 0.79 -9.68 3.23
N ASN A 163 1.48 -8.73 3.87
CA ASN A 163 2.69 -9.00 4.60
C ASN A 163 2.34 -9.31 6.06
N SER A 164 2.01 -10.58 6.35
CA SER A 164 1.81 -11.06 7.71
C SER A 164 3.01 -10.76 8.62
N ALA A 165 4.22 -10.70 8.06
CA ALA A 165 5.42 -10.31 8.79
C ALA A 165 5.36 -8.88 9.34
N ALA A 166 4.77 -7.92 8.61
CA ALA A 166 4.62 -6.55 9.09
C ALA A 166 3.67 -6.48 10.30
N ILE A 167 2.62 -7.30 10.30
CA ILE A 167 1.65 -7.38 11.40
C ILE A 167 2.31 -7.99 12.65
N GLU A 168 3.06 -9.08 12.48
CA GLU A 168 3.81 -9.72 13.58
C GLU A 168 4.89 -8.80 14.14
N GLN A 169 5.67 -8.14 13.28
CA GLN A 169 6.70 -7.18 13.67
C GLN A 169 6.09 -5.99 14.43
N TYR A 170 4.95 -5.46 13.98
CA TYR A 170 4.27 -4.40 14.71
C TYR A 170 3.77 -4.87 16.08
N GLY A 171 3.21 -6.07 16.18
CA GLY A 171 2.85 -6.67 17.47
C GLY A 171 4.04 -6.75 18.44
N ALA A 172 5.22 -7.13 17.94
CA ALA A 172 6.46 -7.12 18.72
C ALA A 172 6.88 -5.71 19.16
N THR A 173 6.73 -4.70 18.29
CA THR A 173 6.97 -3.28 18.62
C THR A 173 6.03 -2.78 19.73
N VAL A 174 4.74 -3.14 19.69
CA VAL A 174 3.79 -2.80 20.76
C VAL A 174 4.21 -3.46 22.08
N ALA A 175 4.58 -4.74 22.06
CA ALA A 175 5.07 -5.43 23.26
C ALA A 175 6.35 -4.79 23.84
N GLN A 176 7.24 -4.28 22.99
CA GLN A 176 8.43 -3.54 23.43
C GLN A 176 8.09 -2.15 23.99
N SER A 177 7.04 -1.52 23.47
CA SER A 177 6.53 -0.25 23.99
C SER A 177 6.00 -0.41 25.42
N ILE A 178 5.25 -1.49 25.68
CA ILE A 178 4.80 -1.85 27.04
C ILE A 178 5.99 -2.00 27.99
N ARG A 179 7.02 -2.76 27.59
CA ARG A 179 8.26 -2.90 28.40
C ARG A 179 8.95 -1.56 28.68
N THR A 180 8.87 -0.61 27.76
CA THR A 180 9.46 0.73 27.94
C THR A 180 8.72 1.52 29.02
N VAL A 181 7.38 1.41 29.08
CA VAL A 181 6.57 1.98 30.16
C VAL A 181 6.91 1.30 31.49
N ASP A 182 6.95 -0.03 31.53
CA ASP A 182 7.23 -0.79 32.76
C ASP A 182 8.62 -0.45 33.35
N GLN A 183 9.63 -0.33 32.49
CA GLN A 183 10.99 0.07 32.89
C GLN A 183 11.02 1.50 33.43
N ALA A 184 10.24 2.41 32.84
CA ALA A 184 10.10 3.77 33.33
C ALA A 184 9.42 3.83 34.70
N ALA A 185 8.31 3.12 34.86
CA ALA A 185 7.58 3.05 36.12
C ALA A 185 8.43 2.47 37.27
N ALA A 186 9.27 1.47 36.97
CA ALA A 186 10.15 0.81 37.94
C ALA A 186 11.41 1.61 38.33
N HIS A 187 11.70 2.73 37.65
CA HIS A 187 12.90 3.52 37.94
C HIS A 187 12.80 4.20 39.32
N ALA A 188 13.89 4.21 40.10
CA ALA A 188 13.92 4.76 41.45
C ALA A 188 13.91 6.31 41.53
N GLY A 189 13.67 6.99 40.41
CA GLY A 189 13.69 8.45 40.31
C GLY A 189 12.32 9.08 40.58
N SER A 190 12.25 10.40 40.51
CA SER A 190 10.98 11.13 40.61
C SER A 190 10.05 10.75 39.45
N PRO A 191 8.71 10.90 39.58
CA PRO A 191 7.77 10.84 38.47
C PRO A 191 8.24 11.63 37.23
N THR A 192 8.85 12.81 37.43
CA THR A 192 9.46 13.61 36.36
C THR A 192 10.59 12.86 35.64
N ASP A 193 11.49 12.20 36.37
CA ASP A 193 12.57 11.39 35.80
C ASP A 193 12.00 10.19 35.04
N LYS A 194 11.00 9.51 35.63
CA LYS A 194 10.32 8.36 35.02
C LYS A 194 9.66 8.76 33.69
N LEU A 195 8.90 9.85 33.67
CA LEU A 195 8.21 10.33 32.46
C LEU A 195 9.21 10.75 31.38
N ARG A 196 10.29 11.45 31.75
CA ARG A 196 11.35 11.81 30.81
C ARG A 196 12.02 10.57 30.21
N MET A 197 12.34 9.58 31.04
CA MET A 197 12.93 8.32 30.58
C MET A 197 11.99 7.57 29.64
N PHE A 198 10.69 7.50 29.99
CA PHE A 198 9.66 6.91 29.15
C PHE A 198 9.61 7.59 27.77
N VAL A 199 9.42 8.90 27.72
CA VAL A 199 9.23 9.61 26.44
C VAL A 199 10.45 9.46 25.53
N LYS A 200 11.66 9.53 26.10
CA LYS A 200 12.90 9.30 25.33
C LYS A 200 12.99 7.88 24.81
N GLY A 201 12.79 6.88 25.66
CA GLY A 201 12.84 5.47 25.27
C GLY A 201 11.77 5.11 24.23
N PHE A 202 10.55 5.59 24.43
CA PHE A 202 9.44 5.37 23.50
C PHE A 202 9.68 6.06 22.16
N THR A 203 10.28 7.25 22.15
CA THR A 203 10.68 7.93 20.92
C THR A 203 11.73 7.13 20.16
N SER A 204 12.83 6.73 20.82
CA SER A 204 13.87 5.92 20.18
C SER A 204 13.30 4.63 19.58
N LEU A 205 12.38 3.97 20.28
CA LEU A 205 11.71 2.77 19.80
C LEU A 205 10.86 3.03 18.53
N ASN A 206 10.04 4.09 18.53
CA ASN A 206 9.19 4.42 17.39
C ASN A 206 10.01 4.81 16.15
N LEU A 207 11.11 5.53 16.35
CA LEU A 207 11.99 5.93 15.25
C LEU A 207 12.71 4.72 14.66
N ALA A 208 13.24 3.82 15.49
CA ALA A 208 13.90 2.59 15.06
C ALA A 208 12.97 1.63 14.29
N HIS A 209 11.67 1.66 14.57
CA HIS A 209 10.66 0.81 13.93
C HIS A 209 9.70 1.57 12.99
N SER A 210 10.04 2.80 12.59
CA SER A 210 9.21 3.65 11.73
C SER A 210 8.73 2.95 10.44
N PRO A 211 9.58 2.18 9.69
CA PRO A 211 9.13 1.44 8.51
C PRO A 211 8.06 0.38 8.81
N VAL A 212 8.21 -0.34 9.92
CA VAL A 212 7.26 -1.37 10.37
C VAL A 212 5.93 -0.72 10.75
N THR A 213 5.97 0.36 11.53
CA THR A 213 4.76 1.11 11.92
C THR A 213 4.03 1.66 10.70
N ARG A 214 4.74 2.24 9.74
CA ARG A 214 4.15 2.73 8.48
C ARG A 214 3.48 1.60 7.71
N SER A 215 4.16 0.46 7.56
CA SER A 215 3.58 -0.72 6.89
C SER A 215 2.33 -1.20 7.61
N PHE A 216 2.35 -1.32 8.94
CA PHE A 216 1.19 -1.73 9.72
C PHE A 216 -0.05 -0.87 9.46
N PHE A 217 0.07 0.46 9.47
CA PHE A 217 -1.08 1.35 9.25
C PHE A 217 -1.70 1.22 7.86
N HIS A 218 -0.95 0.77 6.85
CA HIS A 218 -1.52 0.40 5.55
C HIS A 218 -2.34 -0.90 5.59
N HIS A 219 -2.04 -1.80 6.54
CA HIS A 219 -2.70 -3.09 6.69
C HIS A 219 -3.81 -3.10 7.75
N GLU A 220 -3.79 -2.17 8.72
CA GLU A 220 -4.73 -2.13 9.85
C GLU A 220 -6.21 -2.25 9.43
N PRO A 221 -6.70 -1.57 8.38
CA PRO A 221 -8.11 -1.70 7.94
C PRO A 221 -8.51 -3.10 7.46
N TYR A 222 -7.53 -3.96 7.16
CA TYR A 222 -7.72 -5.29 6.56
C TYR A 222 -7.42 -6.42 7.54
N LEU A 223 -7.12 -6.10 8.80
CA LEU A 223 -6.85 -7.10 9.82
C LEU A 223 -8.10 -7.91 10.16
N PRO A 224 -7.97 -9.25 10.33
CA PRO A 224 -9.02 -10.04 10.94
C PRO A 224 -9.40 -9.48 12.31
N SER A 225 -10.70 -9.46 12.64
CA SER A 225 -11.20 -8.85 13.88
C SER A 225 -10.53 -9.39 15.15
N ALA A 226 -10.18 -10.68 15.18
CA ALA A 226 -9.44 -11.29 16.28
C ALA A 226 -8.05 -10.67 16.45
N LYS A 227 -7.33 -10.44 15.35
CA LYS A 227 -5.99 -9.85 15.39
C LYS A 227 -6.02 -8.39 15.79
N LEU A 228 -7.02 -7.65 15.30
CA LEU A 228 -7.25 -6.27 15.71
C LEU A 228 -7.54 -6.17 17.22
N ALA A 229 -8.33 -7.12 17.77
CA ALA A 229 -8.62 -7.19 19.20
C ALA A 229 -7.35 -7.44 20.04
N GLU A 230 -6.46 -8.35 19.62
CA GLU A 230 -5.17 -8.60 20.28
C GLU A 230 -4.31 -7.33 20.34
N ILE A 231 -4.20 -6.60 19.22
CA ILE A 231 -3.40 -5.37 19.14
C ILE A 231 -4.00 -4.27 20.02
N ASN A 232 -5.32 -4.11 20.00
CA ASN A 232 -6.00 -3.12 20.83
C ASN A 232 -5.88 -3.44 22.32
N ALA A 233 -5.91 -4.72 22.71
CA ALA A 233 -5.66 -5.12 24.10
C ALA A 233 -4.25 -4.71 24.55
N ALA A 234 -3.24 -4.90 23.70
CA ALA A 234 -1.87 -4.49 23.98
C ALA A 234 -1.71 -2.95 24.05
N LYS A 235 -2.36 -2.20 23.14
CA LYS A 235 -2.41 -0.72 23.19
C LYS A 235 -3.06 -0.24 24.50
N ASN A 236 -4.16 -0.85 24.92
CA ASN A 236 -4.82 -0.51 26.18
C ASN A 236 -3.93 -0.76 27.40
N GLN A 237 -3.15 -1.85 27.41
CA GLN A 237 -2.19 -2.12 28.47
C GLN A 237 -1.10 -1.04 28.54
N PHE A 238 -0.58 -0.62 27.39
CA PHE A 238 0.38 0.47 27.29
C PHE A 238 -0.18 1.78 27.87
N ASP A 239 -1.40 2.16 27.45
CA ASP A 239 -2.04 3.39 27.90
C ASP A 239 -2.33 3.39 29.41
N GLN A 240 -2.70 2.24 29.98
CA GLN A 240 -2.88 2.06 31.42
C GLN A 240 -1.60 2.31 32.20
N GLY A 241 -0.46 1.81 31.72
CA GLY A 241 0.83 2.01 32.38
C GLY A 241 1.28 3.48 32.38
N LEU A 242 1.13 4.18 31.25
CA LEU A 242 1.47 5.60 31.17
C LEU A 242 0.55 6.45 32.05
N ARG A 243 -0.75 6.13 32.05
CA ARG A 243 -1.72 6.79 32.92
C ARG A 243 -1.36 6.63 34.40
N ALA A 244 -0.99 5.42 34.84
CA ALA A 244 -0.58 5.18 36.23
C ALA A 244 0.65 6.01 36.64
N LEU A 245 1.62 6.17 35.74
CA LEU A 245 2.80 7.02 35.97
C LEU A 245 2.42 8.51 36.08
N LEU A 246 1.47 8.99 35.28
CA LEU A 246 0.97 10.36 35.38
C LEU A 246 0.17 10.59 36.67
N GLU A 247 -0.67 9.63 37.05
CA GLU A 247 -1.40 9.66 38.33
C GLU A 247 -0.42 9.66 39.52
N GLU A 248 0.67 8.90 39.48
CA GLU A 248 1.73 8.95 40.50
C GLU A 248 2.29 10.36 40.67
N GLY A 249 2.62 11.04 39.56
CA GLY A 249 3.15 12.41 39.60
C GLY A 249 2.13 13.47 40.02
N MET A 250 0.84 13.25 39.77
CA MET A 250 -0.23 14.09 40.33
C MET A 250 -0.31 13.94 41.86
N HIS A 251 -0.23 12.71 42.37
CA HIS A 251 -0.30 12.43 43.81
C HIS A 251 0.92 12.96 44.57
N SER A 252 2.12 12.89 43.98
CA SER A 252 3.34 13.45 44.57
C SER A 252 3.42 14.98 44.47
N GLY A 253 2.59 15.60 43.61
CA GLY A 253 2.60 17.03 43.33
C GLY A 253 3.69 17.47 42.34
N ASP A 254 4.33 16.52 41.64
CA ASP A 254 5.31 16.80 40.59
C ASP A 254 4.65 17.29 39.30
N PHE A 255 3.41 16.84 39.03
CA PHE A 255 2.62 17.19 37.85
C PHE A 255 1.35 17.95 38.23
N ASP A 256 0.97 18.91 37.39
CA ASP A 256 -0.22 19.74 37.55
C ASP A 256 -1.08 19.65 36.27
N ILE A 257 -1.93 18.63 36.24
CA ILE A 257 -2.81 18.29 35.10
C ILE A 257 -4.21 17.93 35.59
N ASP A 258 -5.21 18.24 34.77
CA ASP A 258 -6.62 17.97 35.11
C ASP A 258 -7.02 16.51 34.84
N ASP A 259 -6.48 15.89 33.78
CA ASP A 259 -6.86 14.55 33.33
C ASP A 259 -5.65 13.74 32.85
N ALA A 260 -5.23 12.77 33.65
CA ALA A 260 -4.14 11.85 33.32
C ALA A 260 -4.42 10.99 32.07
N SER A 261 -5.68 10.67 31.78
CA SER A 261 -6.06 9.83 30.64
C SER A 261 -5.89 10.57 29.32
N VAL A 262 -6.42 11.79 29.23
CA VAL A 262 -6.28 12.62 28.02
C VAL A 262 -4.82 13.01 27.81
N THR A 263 -4.10 13.31 28.90
CA THR A 263 -2.67 13.64 28.85
C THR A 263 -1.84 12.44 28.37
N ALA A 264 -2.13 11.23 28.85
CA ALA A 264 -1.48 10.01 28.36
C ALA A 264 -1.70 9.82 26.85
N LEU A 265 -2.94 9.94 26.38
CA LEU A 265 -3.27 9.82 24.95
C LEU A 265 -2.55 10.89 24.10
N ALA A 266 -2.44 12.12 24.59
CA ALA A 266 -1.72 13.20 23.90
C ALA A 266 -0.22 12.88 23.78
N ILE A 267 0.42 12.41 24.85
CA ILE A 267 1.84 12.02 24.85
C ILE A 267 2.07 10.81 23.93
N THR A 268 1.21 9.78 24.01
CA THR A 268 1.26 8.60 23.14
C THR A 268 1.14 8.99 21.66
N GLY A 269 0.16 9.84 21.32
CA GLY A 269 -0.06 10.33 19.97
C GLY A 269 1.12 11.13 19.44
N MET A 270 1.66 12.04 20.25
CA MET A 270 2.82 12.87 19.89
C MET A 270 4.03 12.02 19.48
N VAL A 271 4.33 10.95 20.20
CA VAL A 271 5.50 10.11 19.93
C VAL A 271 5.23 9.07 18.82
N SER A 272 4.06 8.42 18.83
CA SER A 272 3.73 7.37 17.86
C SER A 272 3.59 7.88 16.42
N TRP A 273 3.28 9.17 16.23
CA TRP A 273 3.10 9.79 14.91
C TRP A 273 4.42 10.14 14.19
N THR A 274 5.56 9.95 14.84
CA THR A 274 6.89 10.23 14.28
C THR A 274 7.16 9.51 12.96
N HIS A 275 6.59 8.32 12.76
CA HIS A 275 6.74 7.53 11.51
C HIS A 275 6.25 8.24 10.23
N ARG A 276 5.42 9.29 10.37
CA ARG A 276 4.88 10.05 9.23
C ARG A 276 5.81 11.15 8.73
N TRP A 277 6.71 11.65 9.57
CA TRP A 277 7.52 12.84 9.25
C TRP A 277 9.01 12.69 9.55
N TYR A 278 9.41 11.70 10.34
CA TYR A 278 10.82 11.39 10.55
C TYR A 278 11.49 10.88 9.26
N SER A 279 12.73 11.35 9.05
CA SER A 279 13.63 10.92 7.98
C SER A 279 15.03 10.77 8.56
N GLU A 280 15.75 9.71 8.19
CA GLU A 280 17.15 9.47 8.61
C GLU A 280 18.10 10.54 8.05
N GLU A 281 17.77 11.12 6.88
CA GLU A 281 18.49 12.25 6.28
C GLU A 281 18.00 13.61 6.81
N GLY A 282 17.17 13.59 7.87
CA GLY A 282 16.58 14.77 8.47
C GLY A 282 17.55 15.62 9.27
N ARG A 283 17.05 16.77 9.72
CA ARG A 283 17.80 17.79 10.47
C ARG A 283 18.23 17.39 11.88
N ASP A 284 17.53 16.45 12.52
CA ASP A 284 17.70 16.09 13.93
C ASP A 284 17.93 14.58 14.06
N THR A 285 18.83 14.17 14.95
CA THR A 285 19.04 12.75 15.27
C THR A 285 17.88 12.20 16.12
N PRO A 286 17.69 10.87 16.18
CA PRO A 286 16.69 10.25 17.05
C PRO A 286 16.76 10.69 18.51
N GLU A 287 17.96 10.86 19.05
CA GLU A 287 18.18 11.33 20.42
C GLU A 287 17.74 12.78 20.59
N GLN A 288 18.04 13.65 19.62
CA GLN A 288 17.63 15.05 19.64
C GLN A 288 16.11 15.19 19.54
N ILE A 289 15.45 14.35 18.73
CA ILE A 289 13.99 14.30 18.67
C ILE A 289 13.42 13.84 20.01
N GLY A 290 13.99 12.79 20.61
CA GLY A 290 13.61 12.29 21.93
C GLY A 290 13.68 13.36 23.02
N GLU A 291 14.74 14.18 23.05
CA GLU A 291 14.86 15.28 24.01
C GLU A 291 13.80 16.37 23.78
N LYS A 292 13.52 16.74 22.52
CA LYS A 292 12.49 17.73 22.20
C LYS A 292 11.10 17.25 22.60
N LEU A 293 10.75 16.01 22.28
CA LEU A 293 9.47 15.42 22.65
C LEU A 293 9.33 15.26 24.18
N ALA A 294 10.42 14.89 24.87
CA ALA A 294 10.43 14.85 26.33
C ALA A 294 10.20 16.24 26.93
N ALA A 295 10.84 17.29 26.41
CA ALA A 295 10.60 18.66 26.85
C ALA A 295 9.15 19.11 26.64
N MET A 296 8.55 18.76 25.49
CA MET A 296 7.12 19.02 25.24
C MET A 296 6.22 18.27 26.22
N ALA A 297 6.52 17.00 26.52
CA ALA A 297 5.77 16.22 27.50
C ALA A 297 5.89 16.82 28.91
N MET A 298 7.06 17.32 29.32
CA MET A 298 7.22 18.02 30.60
C MET A 298 6.37 19.29 30.67
N ALA A 299 6.28 20.02 29.56
CA ALA A 299 5.42 21.21 29.47
C ALA A 299 3.94 20.84 29.54
N MET A 300 3.51 19.74 28.88
CA MET A 300 2.14 19.23 28.94
C MET A 300 1.70 18.88 30.37
N VAL A 301 2.63 18.39 31.20
CA VAL A 301 2.32 18.01 32.60
C VAL A 301 2.56 19.13 33.62
N HIS A 302 2.94 20.33 33.15
CA HIS A 302 3.37 21.44 33.98
C HIS A 302 4.37 21.01 35.07
N ALA A 303 5.36 20.20 34.69
CA ALA A 303 6.31 19.59 35.63
C ALA A 303 6.99 20.66 36.50
N ARG A 304 6.89 20.53 37.81
CA ARG A 304 7.53 21.47 38.75
C ARG A 304 9.04 21.19 38.80
N SER A 305 9.86 22.22 38.62
CA SER A 305 11.30 22.10 38.84
C SER A 305 11.57 21.92 40.33
N VAL A 306 12.28 20.85 40.70
CA VAL A 306 12.88 20.74 42.04
C VAL A 306 13.98 21.80 42.13
N GLU A 307 13.68 22.97 42.69
CA GLU A 307 14.74 23.87 43.15
C GLU A 307 15.54 23.14 44.23
N PRO A 308 16.88 23.04 44.14
CA PRO A 308 17.65 22.49 45.23
C PRO A 308 17.48 23.42 46.43
N ALA A 309 17.02 22.87 47.55
CA ALA A 309 16.85 23.61 48.80
C ALA A 309 18.07 24.48 49.08
N ALA A 310 17.88 25.80 49.05
CA ALA A 310 18.92 26.75 49.42
C ALA A 310 19.40 26.42 50.84
N ARG A 311 20.70 26.13 50.96
CA ARG A 311 21.40 25.92 52.24
C ARG A 311 21.60 27.23 52.97
#